data_AF-A0A2G6GRC9-F1
#
_entry.id   AF-A0A2G6GRC9-F1
#
_cell.length_a   1.000
_cell.length_b   1.000
_cell.length_c   1.000
_cell.angle_alpha   90.00
_cell.angle_beta   90.00
_cell.angle_gamma   90.00
#
_symmetry.space_group_name_H-M   'P 1'
#
loop_
_entity.id
_entity.type
_entity.pdbx_description
1 polymer ?
#
loop_
_entity_poly.entity_id
_entity_poly.type
_entity_poly.pdbx_seq_one_letter_code
_entity_poly.pdbx_strand_id
1 'polypeptide(L)'
;IEFGQQGRIKACKEQLRTIYTALQNNPLLLWETQWIAPLGKAVVFMIHLDLIDDEDKNIALAHWAYLFISKGIINETDSNEPDNEKLFQLRKERIILLKSFDDFFVDTLRSVYYPNSSDNDRDTYIEHRKIMLSRIPLLILSDIYHIEQQYQNLNNDEYLLEIANYLEQDLAITVEELKEAELLHQVLYKQIIHQKNLFLL
;
A
#
# COMPACT_ATOMS: atom_id res chain seq x y z
N ILE A 1 1.80 -10.56 34.54
CA ILE A 1 2.76 -10.20 33.45
C ILE A 1 3.03 -11.51 32.73
N GLU A 2 2.06 -12.03 31.99
CA GLU A 2 2.17 -13.38 31.43
C GLU A 2 2.43 -13.28 29.94
N PHE A 3 3.43 -14.07 29.52
CA PHE A 3 4.08 -14.09 28.21
C PHE A 3 5.17 -13.02 28.00
N GLY A 4 6.42 -13.48 28.04
CA GLY A 4 7.56 -12.75 27.49
C GLY A 4 7.39 -12.47 25.99
N GLN A 5 8.35 -11.80 25.37
CA GLN A 5 8.27 -11.30 23.97
C GLN A 5 7.77 -12.37 22.97
N GLN A 6 8.23 -13.63 23.11
CA GLN A 6 7.79 -14.74 22.25
C GLN A 6 6.32 -15.10 22.40
N GLY A 7 5.76 -15.07 23.61
CA GLY A 7 4.34 -15.40 23.80
C GLY A 7 3.41 -14.27 23.35
N ARG A 8 3.86 -13.00 23.39
CA ARG A 8 3.14 -11.88 22.78
C ARG A 8 3.06 -12.00 21.26
N ILE A 9 4.16 -12.38 20.61
CA ILE A 9 4.20 -12.62 19.16
C ILE A 9 3.26 -13.78 18.79
N LYS A 10 3.27 -14.88 19.55
CA LYS A 10 2.38 -16.02 19.32
C LYS A 10 0.90 -15.61 19.42
N ALA A 11 0.51 -14.93 20.49
CA ALA A 11 -0.86 -14.45 20.66
C ALA A 11 -1.27 -13.47 19.55
N CYS A 12 -0.37 -12.59 19.12
CA CYS A 12 -0.60 -11.70 17.99
C CYS A 12 -0.88 -12.47 16.70
N LYS A 13 -0.04 -13.47 16.36
CA LYS A 13 -0.26 -14.33 15.18
C LYS A 13 -1.61 -15.05 15.21
N GLU A 14 -2.07 -15.50 16.38
CA GLU A 14 -3.39 -16.13 16.53
C GLU A 14 -4.54 -15.16 16.22
N GLN A 15 -4.47 -13.93 16.73
CA GLN A 15 -5.46 -12.89 16.44
C GLN A 15 -5.45 -12.50 14.96
N LEU A 16 -4.26 -12.32 14.38
CA LEU A 16 -4.13 -12.00 12.96
C LEU A 16 -4.69 -13.09 12.05
N ARG A 17 -4.55 -14.38 12.39
CA ARG A 17 -5.19 -15.49 11.64
C ARG A 17 -6.71 -15.41 11.68
N THR A 18 -7.28 -14.95 12.79
CA THR A 18 -8.72 -14.75 12.93
C THR A 18 -9.19 -13.65 11.98
N ILE A 19 -8.47 -12.52 11.95
CA ILE A 19 -8.75 -11.42 11.02
C ILE A 19 -8.61 -11.90 9.57
N TYR A 20 -7.54 -12.63 9.25
CA TYR A 20 -7.33 -13.18 7.90
C TYR A 20 -8.50 -14.07 7.45
N THR A 21 -8.94 -14.99 8.32
CA THR A 21 -10.09 -15.86 8.05
C THR A 21 -11.36 -15.05 7.82
N ALA A 22 -11.58 -13.99 8.61
CA ALA A 22 -12.72 -13.10 8.43
C ALA A 22 -12.68 -12.36 7.08
N LEU A 23 -11.50 -11.89 6.66
CA LEU A 23 -11.29 -11.22 5.37
C LEU A 23 -11.52 -12.14 4.18
N GLN A 24 -11.10 -13.41 4.27
CA GLN A 24 -11.37 -14.39 3.21
C GLN A 24 -12.87 -14.60 2.99
N ASN A 25 -13.67 -14.57 4.06
CA ASN A 25 -15.12 -14.74 3.98
C ASN A 25 -15.85 -13.45 3.61
N ASN A 26 -15.33 -12.30 4.02
CA ASN A 26 -15.89 -10.98 3.72
C ASN A 26 -14.78 -9.96 3.42
N PRO A 27 -14.36 -9.84 2.16
CA PRO A 27 -13.31 -8.90 1.76
C PRO A 27 -13.65 -7.43 1.98
N LEU A 28 -14.92 -7.09 2.14
CA LEU A 28 -15.43 -5.74 2.42
C LEU A 28 -15.66 -5.49 3.92
N LEU A 29 -15.14 -6.37 4.78
CA LEU A 29 -15.19 -6.21 6.22
C LEU A 29 -14.69 -4.80 6.60
N LEU A 30 -15.51 -4.06 7.36
CA LEU A 30 -15.20 -2.72 7.87
C LEU A 30 -15.04 -1.61 6.80
N TRP A 31 -15.35 -1.89 5.52
CA TRP A 31 -15.07 -1.00 4.38
C TRP A 31 -15.57 0.45 4.55
N GLU A 32 -16.78 0.63 5.08
CA GLU A 32 -17.39 1.95 5.32
C GLU A 32 -17.23 2.45 6.76
N THR A 33 -16.28 1.89 7.51
CA THR A 33 -16.07 2.26 8.91
C THR A 33 -14.71 2.92 9.11
N GLN A 34 -14.56 3.65 10.21
CA GLN A 34 -13.25 4.21 10.63
C GLN A 34 -12.17 3.14 10.87
N TRP A 35 -12.56 1.87 10.99
CA TRP A 35 -11.65 0.76 11.26
C TRP A 35 -10.99 0.18 9.99
N ILE A 36 -11.35 0.67 8.80
CA ILE A 36 -10.77 0.18 7.54
C ILE A 36 -9.25 0.40 7.49
N ALA A 37 -8.77 1.56 7.92
CA ALA A 37 -7.34 1.84 7.97
C ALA A 37 -6.58 0.97 9.00
N PRO A 38 -7.03 0.87 10.27
CA PRO A 38 -6.46 -0.07 11.23
C PRO A 38 -6.44 -1.52 10.75
N LEU A 39 -7.46 -1.95 10.01
CA LEU A 39 -7.49 -3.25 9.36
C LEU A 39 -6.39 -3.37 8.30
N GLY A 40 -6.17 -2.35 7.47
CA GLY A 40 -5.04 -2.27 6.54
C GLY A 40 -3.68 -2.44 7.22
N LYS A 41 -3.44 -1.73 8.33
CA LYS A 41 -2.23 -1.89 9.15
C LYS A 41 -2.10 -3.31 9.72
N ALA A 42 -3.18 -3.90 10.20
CA ALA A 42 -3.17 -5.28 10.67
C ALA A 42 -2.75 -6.26 9.55
N VAL A 43 -3.23 -6.04 8.32
CA VAL A 43 -2.82 -6.83 7.15
C VAL A 43 -1.33 -6.65 6.82
N VAL A 44 -0.80 -5.42 6.90
CA VAL A 44 0.66 -5.18 6.76
C VAL A 44 1.46 -6.01 7.77
N PHE A 45 1.01 -6.08 9.04
CA PHE A 45 1.63 -6.93 10.04
C PHE A 45 1.54 -8.43 9.72
N MET A 46 0.48 -8.90 9.04
CA MET A 46 0.39 -10.30 8.63
C MET A 46 1.53 -10.67 7.67
N ILE A 47 1.84 -9.77 6.74
CA ILE A 47 2.91 -9.97 5.75
C ILE A 47 4.27 -9.91 6.46
N HIS A 48 4.55 -8.86 7.23
CA HIS A 48 5.84 -8.73 7.95
C HIS A 48 6.12 -9.83 8.97
N LEU A 49 5.09 -10.44 9.55
CA LEU A 49 5.26 -11.53 10.52
C LEU A 49 5.32 -12.91 9.86
N ASP A 50 5.34 -12.98 8.53
CA ASP A 50 5.29 -14.22 7.75
C ASP A 50 4.17 -15.13 8.25
N LEU A 51 2.96 -14.56 8.32
CA LEU A 51 1.81 -15.29 8.85
C LEU A 51 1.36 -16.41 7.91
N ILE A 52 1.58 -16.22 6.61
CA ILE A 52 1.18 -17.10 5.52
C ILE A 52 2.41 -17.48 4.70
N ASP A 53 2.59 -18.79 4.51
CA ASP A 53 3.67 -19.39 3.70
C ASP A 53 3.17 -19.67 2.27
N ASP A 54 2.68 -18.63 1.61
CA ASP A 54 2.14 -18.68 0.25
C ASP A 54 2.27 -17.28 -0.37
N GLU A 55 3.11 -17.19 -1.40
CA GLU A 55 3.48 -15.92 -2.05
C GLU A 55 2.27 -15.24 -2.71
N ASP A 56 1.43 -15.99 -3.43
CA ASP A 56 0.22 -15.46 -4.07
C ASP A 56 -0.75 -14.87 -3.03
N LYS A 57 -0.88 -15.53 -1.86
CA LYS A 57 -1.67 -15.01 -0.75
C LYS A 57 -1.05 -13.76 -0.13
N ASN A 58 0.28 -13.68 -0.05
CA ASN A 58 0.98 -12.49 0.46
C ASN A 58 0.84 -11.30 -0.52
N ILE A 59 0.92 -11.52 -1.83
CA ILE A 59 0.58 -10.52 -2.86
C ILE A 59 -0.87 -10.06 -2.68
N ALA A 60 -1.80 -11.01 -2.51
CA ALA A 60 -3.20 -10.67 -2.27
C ALA A 60 -3.43 -9.86 -0.98
N LEU A 61 -2.64 -10.10 0.07
CA LEU A 61 -2.66 -9.32 1.31
C LEU A 61 -2.10 -7.92 1.11
N ALA A 62 -0.98 -7.74 0.38
CA ALA A 62 -0.44 -6.40 0.10
C ALA A 62 -1.45 -5.55 -0.68
N HIS A 63 -2.13 -6.16 -1.64
CA HIS A 63 -3.24 -5.51 -2.34
C HIS A 63 -4.39 -5.12 -1.39
N TRP A 64 -4.79 -5.97 -0.44
CA TRP A 64 -5.81 -5.59 0.55
C TRP A 64 -5.34 -4.49 1.49
N ALA A 65 -4.11 -4.56 2.01
CA ALA A 65 -3.51 -3.50 2.81
C ALA A 65 -3.53 -2.16 2.07
N TYR A 66 -3.11 -2.17 0.80
CA TYR A 66 -3.11 -0.98 -0.04
C TYR A 66 -4.50 -0.38 -0.18
N LEU A 67 -5.51 -1.20 -0.48
CA LEU A 67 -6.90 -0.74 -0.59
C LEU A 67 -7.43 -0.16 0.71
N PHE A 68 -7.19 -0.86 1.83
CA PHE A 68 -7.74 -0.48 3.14
C PHE A 68 -7.10 0.81 3.65
N ILE A 69 -5.78 0.95 3.52
CA ILE A 69 -5.07 2.19 3.87
C ILE A 69 -5.52 3.33 2.95
N SER A 70 -5.60 3.09 1.63
CA SER A 70 -6.03 4.11 0.67
C SER A 70 -7.46 4.56 0.89
N LYS A 71 -8.39 3.64 1.20
CA LYS A 71 -9.77 3.97 1.58
C LYS A 71 -9.80 4.78 2.87
N GLY A 72 -8.93 4.48 3.84
CA GLY A 72 -8.73 5.30 5.03
C GLY A 72 -8.28 6.73 4.71
N ILE A 73 -7.31 6.90 3.82
CA ILE A 73 -6.82 8.22 3.37
C ILE A 73 -7.95 9.00 2.68
N ILE A 74 -8.71 8.35 1.79
CA ILE A 74 -9.87 8.95 1.10
C ILE A 74 -10.90 9.42 2.13
N ASN A 75 -11.33 8.54 3.03
CA ASN A 75 -12.33 8.86 4.04
C ASN A 75 -11.91 10.03 4.95
N GLU A 76 -10.62 10.10 5.30
CA GLU A 76 -10.09 11.17 6.14
C GLU A 76 -9.96 12.49 5.38
N THR A 77 -9.51 12.45 4.12
CA THR A 77 -9.38 13.62 3.24
C THR A 77 -10.74 14.24 2.92
N ASP A 78 -11.76 13.40 2.72
CA ASP A 78 -13.13 13.83 2.39
C ASP A 78 -13.95 14.22 3.64
N SER A 79 -13.36 14.13 4.83
CA SER A 79 -14.04 14.51 6.07
C SER A 79 -14.14 16.04 6.21
N ASN A 80 -15.12 16.51 6.98
CA ASN A 80 -15.32 17.96 7.20
C ASN A 80 -14.14 18.60 7.95
N GLU A 81 -13.46 17.84 8.80
CA GLU A 81 -12.32 18.29 9.62
C GLU A 81 -11.23 17.20 9.58
N PRO A 82 -10.39 17.17 8.52
CA PRO A 82 -9.36 16.16 8.39
C PRO A 82 -8.33 16.22 9.52
N ASP A 83 -8.06 15.07 10.14
CA ASP A 83 -6.99 14.90 11.11
C ASP A 83 -5.65 14.71 10.37
N ASN A 84 -4.83 15.77 10.36
CA ASN A 84 -3.52 15.76 9.70
C ASN A 84 -2.54 14.75 10.32
N GLU A 85 -2.61 14.47 11.62
CA GLU A 85 -1.74 13.47 12.26
C GLU A 85 -2.13 12.07 11.82
N LYS A 86 -3.44 11.81 11.71
CA LYS A 86 -3.95 10.57 11.16
C LYS A 86 -3.61 10.41 9.68
N LEU A 87 -3.79 11.44 8.86
CA LEU A 87 -3.38 11.43 7.44
C LEU A 87 -1.88 11.14 7.28
N PHE A 88 -1.04 11.79 8.09
CA PHE A 88 0.39 11.51 8.15
C PHE A 88 0.66 10.02 8.42
N GLN A 89 0.05 9.46 9.46
CA GLN A 89 0.24 8.06 9.83
C GLN A 89 -0.21 7.10 8.72
N LEU A 90 -1.34 7.38 8.07
CA LEU A 90 -1.88 6.55 6.98
C LEU A 90 -0.97 6.56 5.75
N ARG A 91 -0.49 7.74 5.35
CA ARG A 91 0.44 7.86 4.21
C ARG A 91 1.77 7.18 4.53
N LYS A 92 2.29 7.35 5.75
CA LYS A 92 3.49 6.62 6.21
C LYS A 92 3.30 5.10 6.12
N GLU A 93 2.14 4.58 6.55
CA GLU A 93 1.84 3.15 6.44
C GLU A 93 1.77 2.67 4.98
N ARG A 94 1.22 3.48 4.07
CA ARG A 94 1.20 3.18 2.63
C ARG A 94 2.60 3.21 2.02
N ILE A 95 3.45 4.17 2.42
CA ILE A 95 4.86 4.23 2.02
C ILE A 95 5.60 2.96 2.46
N ILE A 96 5.45 2.55 3.72
CA ILE A 96 6.10 1.33 4.24
C ILE A 96 5.67 0.10 3.43
N LEU A 97 4.38 -0.03 3.13
CA LEU A 97 3.84 -1.11 2.32
C LEU A 97 4.47 -1.11 0.91
N LEU A 98 4.43 0.03 0.22
CA LEU A 98 4.95 0.17 -1.14
C LEU A 98 6.46 -0.06 -1.20
N LYS A 99 7.22 0.40 -0.20
CA LYS A 99 8.68 0.28 -0.17
C LYS A 99 9.15 -1.13 0.19
N SER A 100 8.39 -1.84 1.02
CA SER A 100 8.74 -3.18 1.52
C SER A 100 8.31 -4.31 0.59
N PHE A 101 7.29 -4.08 -0.22
CA PHE A 101 6.63 -5.09 -1.08
C PHE A 101 6.36 -4.53 -2.47
N ASP A 102 7.33 -3.83 -3.06
CA ASP A 102 7.18 -3.16 -4.35
C ASP A 102 6.87 -4.14 -5.48
N ASP A 103 7.58 -5.25 -5.54
CA ASP A 103 7.38 -6.35 -6.47
C ASP A 103 5.94 -6.89 -6.50
N PHE A 104 5.22 -6.86 -5.38
CA PHE A 104 3.83 -7.36 -5.29
C PHE A 104 2.83 -6.51 -6.09
N PHE A 105 3.18 -5.28 -6.48
CA PHE A 105 2.31 -4.39 -7.26
C PHE A 105 2.62 -4.40 -8.76
N VAL A 106 3.73 -5.03 -9.18
CA VAL A 106 4.24 -4.91 -10.55
C VAL A 106 3.26 -5.47 -11.58
N ASP A 107 2.72 -6.67 -11.38
CA ASP A 107 1.78 -7.25 -12.34
C ASP A 107 0.46 -6.49 -12.41
N THR A 108 0.01 -5.93 -11.29
CA THR A 108 -1.17 -5.08 -11.24
C THR A 108 -0.97 -3.81 -12.06
N LEU A 109 0.14 -3.11 -11.86
CA LEU A 109 0.49 -1.94 -12.66
C LEU A 109 0.70 -2.31 -14.13
N ARG A 110 1.38 -3.41 -14.42
CA ARG A 110 1.60 -3.90 -15.79
C ARG A 110 0.27 -4.09 -16.52
N SER A 111 -0.74 -4.67 -15.85
CA SER A 111 -2.06 -4.89 -16.45
C SER A 111 -2.78 -3.61 -16.86
N VAL A 112 -2.41 -2.46 -16.28
CA VAL A 112 -2.92 -1.14 -16.66
C VAL A 112 -2.20 -0.61 -17.90
N TYR A 113 -0.87 -0.63 -17.89
CA TYR A 113 -0.07 -0.04 -18.97
C TYR A 113 -0.04 -0.92 -20.23
N TYR A 114 -0.15 -2.23 -20.06
CA TYR A 114 -0.03 -3.23 -21.11
C TYR A 114 -1.18 -4.26 -21.06
N PRO A 115 -2.46 -3.83 -21.18
CA PRO A 115 -3.62 -4.71 -20.98
C PRO A 115 -3.73 -5.83 -22.03
N ASN A 116 -3.11 -5.64 -23.20
CA ASN A 116 -3.16 -6.57 -24.33
C ASN A 116 -1.80 -7.23 -24.63
N SER A 117 -0.79 -7.09 -23.75
CA SER A 117 0.50 -7.73 -24.02
C SER A 117 0.37 -9.24 -23.82
N SER A 118 0.50 -9.99 -24.92
CA SER A 118 0.73 -11.43 -24.83
C SER A 118 2.21 -11.62 -24.49
N ASP A 119 2.53 -11.72 -23.21
CA ASP A 119 3.90 -11.93 -22.71
C ASP A 119 4.39 -13.37 -22.98
N ASN A 120 4.21 -13.82 -24.21
CA ASN A 120 4.78 -15.06 -24.71
C ASN A 120 6.31 -14.94 -24.88
N ASP A 121 6.82 -13.70 -24.89
CA ASP A 121 8.23 -13.37 -24.94
C ASP A 121 8.76 -12.92 -23.56
N ARG A 122 9.80 -13.61 -23.08
CA ARG A 122 10.39 -13.41 -21.75
C ARG A 122 11.10 -12.07 -21.63
N ASP A 123 11.75 -11.61 -22.69
CA ASP A 123 12.53 -10.36 -22.67
C ASP A 123 11.60 -9.15 -22.56
N THR A 124 10.48 -9.18 -23.29
CA THR A 124 9.40 -8.19 -23.18
C THR A 124 8.84 -8.10 -21.76
N TYR A 125 8.59 -9.24 -21.11
CA TYR A 125 8.12 -9.25 -19.72
C TYR A 125 9.13 -8.61 -18.75
N ILE A 126 10.42 -8.90 -18.91
CA ILE A 126 11.48 -8.34 -18.05
C ILE A 126 11.57 -6.82 -18.19
N GLU A 127 11.50 -6.30 -19.43
CA GLU A 127 11.48 -4.86 -19.69
C GLU A 127 10.25 -4.20 -19.07
N HIS A 128 9.05 -4.77 -19.27
CA HIS A 128 7.83 -4.26 -18.64
C HIS A 128 7.94 -4.25 -17.11
N ARG A 129 8.45 -5.33 -16.51
CA ARG A 129 8.66 -5.42 -15.06
C ARG A 129 9.59 -4.32 -14.56
N LYS A 130 10.69 -4.05 -15.26
CA LYS A 130 11.64 -2.98 -14.92
C LYS A 130 10.98 -1.60 -14.97
N ILE A 131 10.17 -1.33 -16.00
CA ILE A 131 9.43 -0.07 -16.12
C ILE A 131 8.43 0.07 -14.98
N MET A 132 7.68 -0.97 -14.61
CA MET A 132 6.71 -0.89 -13.51
C MET A 132 7.38 -0.68 -12.17
N LEU A 133 8.51 -1.34 -11.91
CA LEU A 133 9.29 -1.10 -10.69
C LEU A 133 9.77 0.36 -10.59
N SER A 134 10.11 1.01 -11.70
CA SER A 134 10.50 2.42 -11.67
C SER A 134 9.31 3.38 -11.46
N ARG A 135 8.06 2.91 -11.53
CA ARG A 135 6.86 3.72 -11.26
C ARG A 135 6.42 3.67 -9.80
N ILE A 136 6.74 2.63 -9.05
CA ILE A 136 6.42 2.55 -7.62
C ILE A 136 7.05 3.68 -6.79
N PRO A 137 8.31 4.09 -7.03
CA PRO A 137 8.90 5.29 -6.45
C PRO A 137 8.04 6.56 -6.60
N LEU A 138 7.32 6.72 -7.72
CA LEU A 138 6.45 7.88 -7.95
C LEU A 138 5.26 7.87 -6.97
N LEU A 139 4.65 6.70 -6.70
CA LEU A 139 3.59 6.57 -5.69
C LEU A 139 4.09 7.02 -4.31
N ILE A 140 5.26 6.54 -3.91
CA ILE A 140 5.88 6.90 -2.62
C ILE A 140 6.14 8.41 -2.57
N LEU A 141 6.65 8.99 -3.65
CA LEU A 141 6.91 10.41 -3.77
C LEU A 141 5.64 11.26 -3.61
N SER A 142 4.52 10.85 -4.20
CA SER A 142 3.23 11.54 -4.00
C SER A 142 2.80 11.55 -2.53
N ASP A 143 2.98 10.43 -1.82
CA ASP A 143 2.68 10.38 -0.39
C ASP A 143 3.61 11.28 0.44
N ILE A 144 4.90 11.32 0.13
CA ILE A 144 5.87 12.23 0.78
C ILE A 144 5.49 13.68 0.53
N TYR A 145 5.19 14.05 -0.71
CA TYR A 145 4.78 15.40 -1.06
C TYR A 145 3.56 15.86 -0.23
N HIS A 146 2.53 15.01 -0.14
CA HIS A 146 1.36 15.35 0.70
C HIS A 146 1.70 15.43 2.19
N ILE A 147 2.56 14.55 2.69
CA ILE A 147 3.06 14.61 4.06
C ILE A 147 3.74 15.95 4.32
N GLU A 148 4.60 16.44 3.43
CA GLU A 148 5.28 17.74 3.59
C GLU A 148 4.31 18.92 3.63
N GLN A 149 3.26 18.88 2.81
CA GLN A 149 2.26 19.95 2.79
C GLN A 149 1.40 19.96 4.06
N GLN A 150 1.14 18.80 4.67
CA GLN A 150 0.18 18.63 5.78
C GLN A 150 0.85 18.54 7.15
N TYR A 151 2.06 18.01 7.22
CA TYR A 151 2.81 17.73 8.44
C TYR A 151 4.14 18.49 8.44
N GLN A 152 4.17 19.58 9.20
CA GLN A 152 5.31 20.51 9.25
C GLN A 152 6.60 19.91 9.84
N ASN A 153 6.52 18.73 10.44
CA ASN A 153 7.59 18.09 11.20
C ASN A 153 8.14 16.82 10.53
N LEU A 154 8.06 16.68 9.20
CA LEU A 154 8.65 15.54 8.47
C LEU A 154 10.11 15.27 8.90
N ASN A 155 10.85 16.34 9.19
CA ASN A 155 12.23 16.29 9.69
C ASN A 155 12.43 15.47 10.98
N ASN A 156 11.36 15.16 11.71
CA ASN A 156 11.41 14.35 12.92
C ASN A 156 11.25 12.84 12.63
N ASP A 157 11.00 12.46 11.38
CA ASP A 157 10.85 11.07 10.94
C ASP A 157 12.02 10.64 10.06
N GLU A 158 13.09 10.14 10.70
CA GLU A 158 14.34 9.74 10.04
C GLU A 158 14.12 8.76 8.88
N TYR A 159 13.18 7.81 9.05
CA TYR A 159 12.83 6.84 8.01
C TYR A 159 12.26 7.51 6.75
N LEU A 160 11.33 8.45 6.92
CA LEU A 160 10.74 9.16 5.79
C LEU A 160 11.74 10.11 5.14
N LEU A 161 12.60 10.75 5.93
CA LEU A 161 13.69 11.59 5.40
C LEU A 161 14.67 10.79 4.55
N GLU A 162 15.07 9.60 4.98
CA GLU A 162 15.95 8.73 4.19
C GLU A 162 15.31 8.37 2.85
N ILE A 163 14.02 8.01 2.85
CA ILE A 163 13.28 7.70 1.63
C ILE A 163 13.17 8.92 0.73
N ALA A 164 12.81 10.09 1.27
CA ALA A 164 12.69 11.33 0.51
C ALA A 164 14.02 11.68 -0.17
N ASN A 165 15.12 11.68 0.58
CA ASN A 165 16.46 11.94 0.06
C ASN A 165 16.88 10.94 -1.02
N TYR A 166 16.56 9.66 -0.85
CA TYR A 166 16.84 8.63 -1.85
C TYR A 166 16.07 8.88 -3.15
N LEU A 167 14.79 9.25 -3.05
CA LEU A 167 13.94 9.50 -4.21
C LEU A 167 14.30 10.79 -4.95
N GLU A 168 14.64 11.87 -4.23
CA GLU A 168 15.05 13.15 -4.83
C GLU A 168 16.37 13.07 -5.61
N GLN A 169 17.26 12.15 -5.24
CA GLN A 169 18.50 11.91 -5.97
C GLN A 169 18.25 11.24 -7.34
N ASP A 170 17.21 10.41 -7.43
CA ASP A 170 16.90 9.60 -8.61
C ASP A 170 15.76 10.20 -9.47
N LEU A 171 14.92 11.08 -8.92
CA LEU A 171 13.71 11.64 -9.54
C LEU A 171 13.68 13.17 -9.40
N ALA A 172 13.65 13.88 -10.53
CA ALA A 172 13.55 15.33 -10.54
C ALA A 172 12.07 15.75 -10.42
N ILE A 173 11.57 15.94 -9.20
CA ILE A 173 10.15 16.20 -8.90
C ILE A 173 9.59 17.36 -9.74
N THR A 174 8.94 17.02 -10.86
CA THR A 174 8.18 18.00 -11.66
C THR A 174 6.71 17.99 -11.25
N VAL A 175 6.00 19.08 -11.57
CA VAL A 175 4.54 19.15 -11.36
C VAL A 175 3.83 18.06 -12.17
N GLU A 176 4.36 17.71 -13.34
CA GLU A 176 3.88 16.65 -14.21
C GLU A 176 4.05 15.27 -13.57
N GLU A 177 5.22 14.98 -12.99
CA GLU A 177 5.47 13.71 -12.28
C GLU A 177 4.60 13.55 -11.05
N LEU A 178 4.36 14.64 -10.30
CA LEU A 178 3.45 14.60 -9.15
C LEU A 178 2.01 14.28 -9.59
N LYS A 179 1.53 14.88 -10.69
CA LYS A 179 0.21 14.56 -11.26
C LYS A 179 0.14 13.11 -11.75
N GLU A 180 1.19 12.63 -12.40
CA GLU A 180 1.29 11.22 -12.81
C GLU A 180 1.20 10.30 -11.59
N ALA A 181 1.93 10.60 -10.53
CA ALA A 181 1.95 9.82 -9.30
C ALA A 181 0.58 9.76 -8.60
N GLU A 182 -0.11 10.89 -8.49
CA GLU A 182 -1.47 10.94 -7.94
C GLU A 182 -2.46 10.12 -8.77
N LEU A 183 -2.38 10.23 -10.10
CA LEU A 183 -3.19 9.41 -11.02
C LEU A 183 -2.86 7.93 -10.87
N LEU A 184 -1.59 7.59 -10.69
CA LEU A 184 -1.14 6.22 -10.53
C LEU A 184 -1.72 5.59 -9.25
N HIS A 185 -1.84 6.34 -8.15
CA HIS A 185 -2.54 5.88 -6.94
C HIS A 185 -4.01 5.54 -7.24
N GLN A 186 -4.71 6.43 -7.94
CA GLN A 186 -6.13 6.23 -8.27
C GLN A 186 -6.33 5.01 -9.19
N VAL A 187 -5.44 4.86 -10.16
CA VAL A 187 -5.47 3.77 -11.14
C VAL A 187 -5.15 2.44 -10.45
N LEU A 188 -4.09 2.38 -9.64
CA LEU A 188 -3.73 1.18 -8.88
C LEU A 188 -4.87 0.78 -7.93
N TYR A 189 -5.45 1.73 -7.20
CA TYR A 189 -6.60 1.48 -6.32
C TYR A 189 -7.80 0.86 -7.07
N LYS A 190 -8.20 1.47 -8.19
CA LYS A 190 -9.31 0.97 -9.02
C LYS A 190 -9.00 -0.39 -9.64
N GLN A 191 -7.77 -0.60 -10.11
CA GLN A 191 -7.37 -1.84 -10.73
C GLN A 191 -7.38 -3.01 -9.74
N ILE A 192 -6.88 -2.80 -8.51
CA ILE A 192 -6.92 -3.82 -7.47
C ILE A 192 -8.38 -4.18 -7.11
N ILE A 193 -9.26 -3.17 -7.01
CA ILE A 193 -10.70 -3.41 -6.80
C ILE A 193 -11.28 -4.28 -7.92
N HIS A 194 -10.97 -3.95 -9.18
CA HIS A 194 -11.45 -4.68 -10.34
C HIS A 194 -10.97 -6.12 -10.35
N GLN A 195 -9.67 -6.36 -10.21
CA GLN A 195 -9.07 -7.71 -10.21
C GLN A 195 -9.61 -8.59 -9.08
N LYS A 196 -9.92 -7.99 -7.93
CA LYS A 196 -10.50 -8.71 -6.78
C LYS A 196 -12.03 -8.80 -6.81
N ASN A 197 -12.68 -8.27 -7.85
CA ASN A 197 -14.14 -8.24 -8.01
C ASN A 197 -14.89 -7.65 -6.79
N LEU A 198 -14.31 -6.67 -6.11
CA LEU A 198 -14.79 -6.23 -4.78
C LEU A 198 -16.15 -5.52 -4.77
N PHE A 199 -16.71 -5.15 -5.91
CA PHE A 199 -18.04 -4.50 -6.01
C PHE A 199 -18.83 -4.93 -7.23
N LEU A 200 -18.49 -6.07 -7.83
CA LEU A 200 -19.26 -6.66 -8.93
C LEU A 200 -20.38 -7.53 -8.34
N LEU A 201 -21.42 -6.87 -7.82
CA LEU A 201 -22.73 -7.42 -7.48
C LEU A 201 -23.83 -6.49 -7.99
#